data_AF-A0A937P994-F1
#
_entry.id   AF-A0A937P994-F1
#
_cell.length_a   1.000
_cell.length_b   1.000
_cell.length_c   1.000
_cell.angle_alpha   90.00
_cell.angle_beta   90.00
_cell.angle_gamma   90.00
#
_symmetry.space_group_name_H-M   'P 1'
#
loop_
_entity.id
_entity.type
_entity.pdbx_description
1 polymer ?
#
loop_
_entity_poly.entity_id
_entity_poly.type
_entity_poly.pdbx_seq_one_letter_code
_entity_poly.pdbx_strand_id
1 'polypeptide(L)' 'MTQKKVALIVAHPDDETLWAGGTIMNHPEWACYIISLCRGSDKDRAPK' A
#
# COMPACT_ATOMS: atom_id res chain seq x y z
N MET A 1 21.05 9.34 -8.58
CA MET A 1 20.07 8.63 -9.44
C MET A 1 18.67 9.05 -9.00
N THR A 2 17.75 9.28 -9.92
CA THR A 2 16.39 9.70 -9.58
C THR A 2 15.56 8.49 -9.19
N GLN A 3 14.94 8.52 -8.01
CA GLN A 3 14.11 7.42 -7.53
C GLN A 3 12.76 7.40 -8.27
N LYS A 4 12.31 6.22 -8.73
CA LYS A 4 10.98 6.08 -9.33
C LYS A 4 9.92 6.25 -8.24
N LYS A 5 8.99 7.18 -8.42
CA LYS A 5 7.87 7.41 -7.51
C LYS A 5 6.68 6.55 -7.92
N VAL A 6 6.07 5.84 -6.97
CA VAL A 6 4.96 4.93 -7.21
C VAL A 6 3.87 5.16 -6.17
N ALA A 7 2.64 5.37 -6.60
CA ALA A 7 1.50 5.46 -5.71
C ALA A 7 0.75 4.12 -5.71
N LEU A 8 0.47 3.57 -4.53
CA LEU A 8 -0.36 2.40 -4.32
C LEU A 8 -1.63 2.86 -3.64
N ILE A 9 -2.77 2.68 -4.30
CA ILE A 9 -4.09 3.05 -3.78
C ILE A 9 -4.86 1.75 -3.61
N VAL A 10 -5.13 1.38 -2.37
CA VAL A 10 -5.75 0.10 -2.00
C VAL A 10 -7.08 0.31 -1.30
N ALA A 11 -7.95 -0.70 -1.31
CA ALA A 11 -9.27 -0.58 -0.72
C ALA A 11 -9.20 -0.60 0.81
N HIS A 12 -8.46 -1.56 1.40
CA HIS A 12 -8.33 -1.75 2.84
C HIS A 12 -6.86 -1.75 3.28
N PRO A 13 -6.56 -1.63 4.57
CA PRO A 13 -5.22 -1.92 5.08
C PRO A 13 -4.89 -3.38 4.78
N ASP A 14 -3.62 -3.69 4.62
CA ASP A 14 -3.06 -5.02 4.30
C ASP A 14 -3.14 -5.42 2.82
N ASP A 15 -4.06 -4.81 2.04
CA ASP A 15 -4.18 -5.06 0.60
C ASP A 15 -2.86 -4.71 -0.14
N GLU A 16 -2.10 -3.71 0.31
CA GLU A 16 -0.80 -3.36 -0.27
C GLU A 16 0.22 -4.48 -0.14
N THR A 17 0.12 -5.25 0.95
CA THR A 17 1.02 -6.37 1.22
C THR A 17 0.53 -7.62 0.49
N LEU A 18 -0.77 -7.93 0.55
CA LEU A 18 -1.37 -9.11 -0.07
C LEU A 18 -1.28 -9.10 -1.60
N TRP A 19 -1.51 -7.94 -2.23
CA TRP A 19 -1.62 -7.84 -3.68
C TRP A 19 -0.39 -7.26 -4.36
N ALA A 20 0.36 -6.39 -3.68
CA ALA A 20 1.51 -5.69 -4.27
C ALA A 20 2.83 -5.94 -3.54
N GLY A 21 2.84 -6.66 -2.41
CA GLY A 21 4.04 -6.85 -1.57
C GLY A 21 5.22 -7.44 -2.34
N GLY A 22 4.98 -8.47 -3.16
CA GLY A 22 6.02 -9.06 -4.00
C GLY A 22 6.60 -8.07 -5.03
N THR A 23 5.76 -7.23 -5.63
CA THR A 23 6.22 -6.18 -6.56
C THR A 23 7.05 -5.12 -5.85
N ILE A 24 6.63 -4.67 -4.67
CA ILE A 24 7.37 -3.69 -3.86
C ILE A 24 8.73 -4.27 -3.45
N MET A 25 8.76 -5.51 -2.96
CA MET A 25 10.00 -6.18 -2.54
C MET A 25 10.99 -6.40 -3.70
N ASN A 26 10.49 -6.67 -4.91
CA ASN A 26 11.31 -6.81 -6.11
C ASN A 26 11.86 -5.46 -6.62
N HIS A 27 11.37 -4.35 -6.09
CA HIS A 27 11.77 -2.99 -6.45
C HIS A 27 12.09 -2.14 -5.21
N PRO A 28 13.12 -2.52 -4.41
CA PRO A 28 13.47 -1.81 -3.18
C PRO A 28 13.94 -0.36 -3.46
N GLU A 29 14.29 -0.05 -4.70
CA GLU A 29 14.66 1.28 -5.14
C GLU A 29 13.45 2.21 -5.34
N TRP A 30 12.20 1.77 -5.29
CA TRP A 30 11.05 2.65 -5.50
C TRP A 30 10.72 3.51 -4.28
N ALA A 31 10.34 4.77 -4.52
CA ALA A 31 9.67 5.62 -3.54
C ALA A 31 8.16 5.34 -3.59
N CYS A 32 7.71 4.37 -2.79
CA CYS A 32 6.31 4.01 -2.69
C CYS A 32 5.55 4.96 -1.75
N TYR A 33 4.37 5.42 -2.18
CA TYR A 33 3.40 6.13 -1.36
C TYR A 33 2.11 5.31 -1.34
N ILE A 34 1.72 4.83 -0.15
CA ILE A 34 0.61 3.88 0.02
C ILE A 34 -0.56 4.59 0.69
N ILE A 35 -1.74 4.50 0.08
CA ILE A 35 -2.99 5.05 0.60
C ILE A 35 -4.03 3.93 0.63
N SER A 36 -4.69 3.76 1.76
CA SER A 36 -5.90 2.95 1.86
C SER A 36 -7.15 3.83 1.81
N LEU A 37 -8.15 3.43 1.04
CA LEU A 37 -9.41 4.15 0.86
C LEU A 37 -10.42 3.88 1.98
N CYS A 38 -10.23 2.83 2.80
CA CYS A 38 -11.20 2.49 3.82
C CYS A 38 -11.34 3.63 4.83
N ARG A 39 -12.56 3.84 5.30
CA ARG A 39 -12.82 4.84 6.33
C ARG A 39 -12.23 4.32 7.64
N GLY A 40 -11.36 5.08 8.30
CA GLY A 40 -10.85 4.70 9.64
C GLY A 40 -11.96 4.51 10.70
N SER A 41 -13.20 4.91 10.40
CA SER A 41 -14.40 4.67 11.20
C SER A 41 -15.12 3.35 10.91
N ASP A 42 -14.71 2.60 9.88
CA ASP A 42 -15.27 1.30 9.54
C ASP A 42 -14.73 0.25 10.51
N LYS A 43 -15.57 -0.09 11.50
CA LYS A 43 -15.20 -1.04 12.56
C LYS A 43 -15.01 -2.47 12.05
N ASP A 44 -15.59 -2.83 10.90
CA ASP A 44 -15.42 -4.16 10.32
C ASP A 44 -14.06 -4.32 9.62
N ARG A 45 -13.42 -3.19 9.28
CA ARG A 45 -12.17 -3.12 8.52
C ARG A 45 -11.03 -2.39 9.24
N ALA A 46 -11.24 -1.98 10.49
CA ALA A 46 -10.18 -1.44 11.33
C ALA A 46 -9.14 -2.52 11.66
N PRO A 47 -7.85 -2.15 11.85
CA PRO A 47 -6.84 -3.07 12.35
C PRO A 47 -7.32 -3.73 13.65
N LYS A 48 -7.22 -5.06 13.75
CA LYS A 48 -7.56 -5.81 14.96
C LYS A 48 -6.43 -5.79 15.98
#